data_AF-A0A817ZCA3-F1
#
_entry.id   AF-A0A817ZCA3-F1
#
_cell.length_a   1.000
_cell.length_b   1.000
_cell.length_c   1.000
_cell.angle_alpha   90.00
_cell.angle_beta   90.00
_cell.angle_gamma   90.00
#
_symmetry.space_group_name_H-M   'P 1'
#
loop_
_entity.id
_entity.type
_entity.pdbx_description
1 polymer ?
#
loop_
_entity_poly.entity_id
_entity_poly.type
_entity_poly.pdbx_seq_one_letter_code
_entity_poly.pdbx_strand_id
1 'polypeptide(L)'
;MFADGKRVMLSYNHKSKSIVKLVYNTLLAENIPVWFDEKDMDDNIYDSMGEAVENASAICCFMTPEYENSTNCQLELKRGQDLGKRIIACMVGDKNDRKWKPSGWLGLIIAGLTYINFRDDSDSNIRLRAGELIDRIKNQPSTSATKSLPQP
;
A
#
# COMPACT_ATOMS: atom_id res chain seq x y z
N MET A 1 13.61 -12.99 9.36
CA MET A 1 13.87 -13.21 7.91
C MET A 1 12.51 -13.34 7.23
N PHE A 2 12.24 -12.56 6.18
CA PHE A 2 11.02 -12.76 5.37
C PHE A 2 11.17 -14.11 4.65
N ALA A 3 10.24 -15.03 4.90
CA ALA A 3 10.23 -16.31 4.22
C ALA A 3 9.98 -16.11 2.72
N ASP A 4 10.69 -16.90 1.93
CA ASP A 4 10.69 -17.05 0.47
C ASP A 4 9.62 -16.26 -0.32
N GLY A 5 10.05 -15.29 -1.12
CA GLY A 5 9.30 -14.75 -2.26
C GLY A 5 8.17 -13.75 -2.02
N LYS A 6 7.70 -13.50 -0.79
CA LYS A 6 6.56 -12.58 -0.59
C LYS A 6 6.98 -11.11 -0.60
N ARG A 7 6.62 -10.40 -1.67
CA ARG A 7 6.88 -8.95 -1.82
C ARG A 7 5.78 -8.11 -1.17
N VAL A 8 6.07 -6.85 -0.88
CA VAL A 8 5.08 -5.83 -0.51
C VAL A 8 4.76 -4.99 -1.75
N MET A 9 3.48 -4.73 -2.01
CA MET A 9 3.08 -3.89 -3.14
C MET A 9 2.95 -2.43 -2.67
N LEU A 10 3.55 -1.49 -3.40
CA LEU A 10 3.27 -0.06 -3.24
C LEU A 10 2.18 0.32 -4.25
N SER A 11 0.94 0.49 -3.79
CA SER A 11 -0.17 0.93 -4.62
C SER A 11 -0.34 2.44 -4.49
N TYR A 12 -0.14 3.16 -5.59
CA TYR A 12 -0.10 4.63 -5.60
C TYR A 12 -0.60 5.21 -6.93
N ASN A 13 -0.98 6.49 -6.93
CA ASN A 13 -1.25 7.25 -8.14
C ASN A 13 0.02 7.94 -8.65
N HIS A 14 0.20 8.06 -9.97
CA HIS A 14 1.39 8.68 -10.59
C HIS A 14 1.79 10.05 -10.01
N LYS A 15 0.83 10.88 -9.55
CA LYS A 15 1.15 12.17 -8.91
C LYS A 15 1.95 12.03 -7.61
N SER A 16 1.89 10.88 -6.94
CA SER A 16 2.64 10.59 -5.72
C SER A 16 3.94 9.82 -5.99
N LYS A 17 4.34 9.61 -7.26
CA LYS A 17 5.51 8.80 -7.65
C LYS A 17 6.80 9.23 -6.95
N SER A 18 7.04 10.54 -6.79
CA SER A 18 8.25 11.05 -6.12
C SER A 18 8.37 10.59 -4.67
N ILE A 19 7.30 10.75 -3.89
CA ILE A 19 7.23 10.32 -2.49
C ILE A 19 7.39 8.80 -2.40
N VAL A 20 6.64 8.06 -3.22
CA VAL A 20 6.64 6.59 -3.18
C VAL A 20 7.98 6.02 -3.65
N LYS A 21 8.68 6.65 -4.59
CA LYS A 21 10.03 6.27 -5.01
C LYS A 21 11.04 6.40 -3.88
N LEU A 22 10.96 7.45 -3.06
CA LEU A 22 11.82 7.60 -1.89
C LEU A 22 11.53 6.55 -0.81
N VAL A 23 10.25 6.22 -0.61
CA VAL A 23 9.83 5.11 0.27
C VAL A 23 10.37 3.78 -0.25
N TYR A 24 10.19 3.48 -1.55
CA TYR A 24 10.74 2.30 -2.22
C TYR A 24 12.24 2.14 -1.98
N ASN A 25 13.03 3.20 -2.23
CA ASN A 25 14.48 3.17 -2.01
C ASN A 25 14.84 2.87 -0.54
N THR A 26 14.04 3.37 0.41
CA THR A 26 14.24 3.12 1.84
C THR A 26 13.92 1.67 2.21
N LEU A 27 12.85 1.10 1.66
CA LEU A 27 12.50 -0.32 1.86
C LEU A 27 13.54 -1.25 1.24
N LEU A 28 14.06 -0.93 0.06
CA LEU A 28 15.13 -1.70 -0.59
C LEU A 28 16.42 -1.71 0.24
N ALA A 29 16.80 -0.56 0.81
CA ALA A 29 17.98 -0.47 1.68
C ALA A 29 17.87 -1.38 2.91
N GLU A 30 16.65 -1.68 3.35
CA GLU A 30 16.32 -2.59 4.45
C GLU A 30 16.09 -4.05 3.99
N ASN A 31 16.45 -4.37 2.75
CA ASN A 31 16.26 -5.69 2.13
C ASN A 31 14.80 -6.19 2.14
N ILE A 32 13.83 -5.27 2.08
CA ILE A 32 12.42 -5.62 1.93
C ILE A 32 12.12 -5.79 0.44
N PRO A 33 11.63 -6.95 -0.01
CA PRO A 33 11.26 -7.14 -1.41
C PRO A 33 9.97 -6.37 -1.70
N VAL A 34 10.01 -5.51 -2.72
CA VAL A 34 8.90 -4.59 -3.03
C VAL A 34 8.52 -4.70 -4.51
N TRP A 35 7.22 -4.69 -4.79
CA TRP A 35 6.71 -4.30 -6.10
C TRP A 35 6.45 -2.81 -6.13
N PHE A 36 7.16 -2.13 -7.01
CA PHE A 36 7.01 -0.73 -7.34
C PHE A 36 6.88 -0.66 -8.86
N ASP A 37 5.71 -0.23 -9.34
CA ASP A 37 5.52 -0.01 -10.76
C ASP A 37 6.28 1.25 -11.17
N GLU A 38 7.45 1.09 -11.78
CA GLU A 38 8.28 2.22 -12.22
C GLU A 38 7.86 2.75 -13.60
N LYS A 39 7.00 2.04 -14.34
CA LYS A 39 6.87 2.24 -15.79
C LYS A 39 5.91 3.37 -16.16
N ASP A 40 6.50 4.40 -16.75
CA ASP A 40 5.81 5.27 -17.70
C ASP A 40 5.62 4.47 -19.01
N MET A 41 4.37 4.14 -19.36
CA MET A 41 3.88 3.57 -20.63
C MET A 41 4.67 2.40 -21.28
N ASP A 42 4.11 1.18 -21.24
CA ASP A 42 4.18 0.26 -22.39
C ASP A 42 3.09 -0.84 -22.32
N ASP A 43 2.51 -1.18 -23.47
CA ASP A 43 1.15 -1.70 -23.70
C ASP A 43 0.83 -3.17 -23.28
N ASN A 44 1.41 -3.72 -22.21
CA ASN A 44 1.22 -5.15 -21.85
C ASN A 44 0.96 -5.45 -20.35
N ILE A 45 0.45 -4.49 -19.57
CA ILE A 45 0.54 -4.50 -18.10
C ILE A 45 -0.69 -5.09 -17.36
N TYR A 46 -1.84 -5.32 -18.02
CA TYR A 46 -3.02 -5.82 -17.30
C TYR A 46 -2.81 -7.18 -16.63
N ASP A 47 -1.95 -8.05 -17.19
CA ASP A 47 -1.66 -9.37 -16.61
C ASP A 47 -0.65 -9.32 -15.45
N SER A 48 0.25 -8.32 -15.40
CA SER A 48 1.30 -8.25 -14.36
C SER A 48 0.87 -7.56 -13.07
N MET A 49 -0.11 -6.66 -13.12
CA MET A 49 -0.67 -5.99 -11.92
C MET A 49 -1.52 -6.95 -11.08
N GLY A 50 -2.29 -7.84 -11.72
CA GLY A 50 -3.04 -8.89 -11.03
C GLY A 50 -2.13 -9.83 -10.24
N GLU A 51 -1.03 -10.25 -10.86
CA GLU A 51 -0.02 -11.11 -10.22
C GLU A 51 0.65 -10.44 -9.02
N ALA A 52 0.93 -9.13 -9.10
CA ALA A 52 1.50 -8.37 -7.97
C ALA A 52 0.55 -8.33 -6.77
N VAL A 53 -0.75 -8.10 -6.99
CA VAL A 53 -1.76 -8.14 -5.92
C VAL A 53 -1.87 -9.54 -5.32
N GLU A 54 -1.92 -10.57 -6.17
CA GLU A 54 -2.09 -11.97 -5.75
C GLU A 54 -0.93 -12.50 -4.93
N ASN A 55 0.30 -12.13 -5.29
CA ASN A 55 1.49 -12.63 -4.61
C ASN A 55 1.96 -11.69 -3.47
N ALA A 56 1.26 -10.59 -3.22
CA ALA A 56 1.61 -9.65 -2.15
C ALA A 56 1.36 -10.24 -0.77
N SER A 57 2.31 -9.97 0.13
CA SER A 57 2.14 -10.15 1.58
C SER A 57 1.31 -9.03 2.20
N ALA A 58 1.45 -7.81 1.67
CA ALA A 58 0.73 -6.63 2.09
C ALA A 58 0.68 -5.62 0.94
N ILE A 59 -0.33 -4.75 0.99
CA ILE A 59 -0.52 -3.63 0.06
C ILE A 59 -0.38 -2.33 0.85
N CYS A 60 0.64 -1.54 0.53
CA CYS A 60 0.82 -0.19 1.03
C CYS A 60 0.00 0.75 0.14
N CYS A 61 -1.15 1.21 0.63
CA CYS A 61 -2.08 2.06 -0.10
C CYS A 61 -1.73 3.54 0.15
N PHE A 62 -1.09 4.19 -0.83
CA PHE A 62 -0.77 5.62 -0.79
C PHE A 62 -1.97 6.44 -1.27
N MET A 63 -2.80 6.80 -0.29
CA MET A 63 -4.08 7.47 -0.49
C MET A 63 -3.88 8.96 -0.82
N THR A 64 -4.49 9.38 -1.92
CA THR A 64 -4.68 10.78 -2.36
C THR A 64 -6.07 10.93 -3.00
N PRO A 65 -6.57 12.16 -3.22
CA PRO A 65 -7.77 12.36 -4.03
C PRO A 65 -7.68 11.69 -5.41
N GLU A 66 -6.53 11.75 -6.07
CA GLU A 66 -6.32 11.14 -7.39
C GLU A 66 -6.26 9.62 -7.33
N TYR A 67 -5.78 9.04 -6.23
CA TYR A 67 -5.85 7.61 -6.00
C TYR A 67 -7.31 7.15 -5.86
N GLU A 68 -8.13 7.87 -5.09
CA GLU A 68 -9.56 7.57 -4.92
C GLU A 68 -10.35 7.65 -6.23
N ASN A 69 -9.94 8.53 -7.15
CA ASN A 69 -10.57 8.72 -8.46
C ASN A 69 -9.98 7.83 -9.59
N SER A 70 -8.99 6.99 -9.29
CA SER A 70 -8.34 6.13 -10.29
C SER A 70 -9.01 4.76 -10.35
N THR A 71 -9.61 4.41 -11.49
CA THR A 71 -10.22 3.10 -11.74
C THR A 71 -9.22 1.96 -11.53
N ASN A 72 -7.97 2.12 -11.98
CA ASN A 72 -6.94 1.09 -11.85
C ASN A 72 -6.59 0.85 -10.37
N CYS A 73 -6.35 1.92 -9.60
CA CYS A 73 -6.07 1.82 -8.17
C CYS A 73 -7.25 1.19 -7.41
N GLN A 74 -8.47 1.53 -7.79
CA GLN A 74 -9.67 0.95 -7.22
C GLN A 74 -9.76 -0.56 -7.46
N LEU A 75 -9.50 -1.02 -8.69
CA LEU A 75 -9.55 -2.44 -9.05
C LEU A 75 -8.50 -3.25 -8.28
N GLU A 76 -7.26 -2.76 -8.22
CA GLU A 76 -6.17 -3.41 -7.49
C GLU A 76 -6.46 -3.54 -6.00
N LEU A 77 -6.89 -2.44 -5.36
CA LEU A 77 -7.09 -2.42 -3.91
C LEU A 77 -8.31 -3.27 -3.52
N LYS A 78 -9.39 -3.27 -4.33
CA LYS A 78 -10.54 -4.16 -4.13
C LYS A 78 -10.14 -5.62 -4.27
N ARG A 79 -9.41 -5.99 -5.32
CA ARG A 79 -8.92 -7.37 -5.48
C ARG A 79 -8.03 -7.79 -4.30
N GLY A 80 -7.17 -6.89 -3.83
CA GLY A 80 -6.37 -7.10 -2.63
C GLY A 80 -7.22 -7.35 -1.38
N GLN A 81 -8.28 -6.56 -1.19
CA GLN A 81 -9.23 -6.74 -0.09
C GLN A 81 -9.95 -8.09 -0.19
N ASP A 82 -10.45 -8.46 -1.38
CA ASP A 82 -11.18 -9.71 -1.62
C ASP A 82 -10.29 -10.94 -1.36
N LEU A 83 -9.00 -10.84 -1.69
CA LEU A 83 -7.98 -11.86 -1.40
C LEU A 83 -7.51 -11.86 0.07
N GLY A 84 -8.10 -11.04 0.93
CA GLY A 84 -7.74 -10.92 2.35
C GLY A 84 -6.32 -10.37 2.57
N LYS A 85 -5.78 -9.61 1.61
CA LYS A 85 -4.45 -9.01 1.74
C LYS A 85 -4.47 -7.95 2.84
N ARG A 86 -3.40 -7.91 3.63
CA ARG A 86 -3.21 -6.87 4.64
C ARG A 86 -3.00 -5.52 3.94
N ILE A 87 -3.84 -4.55 4.24
CA ILE A 87 -3.72 -3.18 3.73
C ILE A 87 -3.06 -2.31 4.79
N ILE A 88 -2.00 -1.59 4.40
CA ILE A 88 -1.34 -0.58 5.22
C ILE A 88 -1.65 0.78 4.60
N ALA A 89 -2.44 1.59 5.30
CA ALA A 89 -2.87 2.89 4.82
C ALA A 89 -1.74 3.94 4.98
N CYS A 90 -1.43 4.65 3.89
CA CYS A 90 -0.45 5.73 3.83
C CYS A 90 -1.15 6.99 3.31
N MET A 91 -1.24 8.04 4.12
CA MET A 91 -1.89 9.29 3.75
C MET A 91 -0.88 10.22 3.06
N VAL A 92 -1.13 10.56 1.80
CA VAL A 92 -0.32 11.51 1.03
C VAL A 92 -1.18 12.74 0.70
N GLY A 93 -0.56 13.91 0.61
CA GLY A 93 -1.25 15.15 0.28
C GLY A 93 -0.51 16.36 0.82
N ASP A 94 -1.12 17.54 0.76
CA ASP A 94 -0.52 18.76 1.29
C ASP A 94 -0.57 18.79 2.83
N LYS A 95 0.56 19.09 3.47
CA LYS A 95 0.62 19.32 4.93
C LYS A 95 -0.27 20.48 5.39
N ASN A 96 -0.51 21.46 4.53
CA ASN A 96 -1.31 22.65 4.80
C ASN A 96 -2.80 22.44 4.47
N ASP A 97 -3.15 21.45 3.64
CA ASP A 97 -4.55 21.11 3.34
C ASP A 97 -4.93 19.72 3.84
N ARG A 98 -5.63 19.71 4.98
CA ARG A 98 -6.11 18.50 5.66
C ARG A 98 -7.61 18.28 5.49
N LYS A 99 -8.25 19.01 4.57
CA LYS A 99 -9.71 18.92 4.35
C LYS A 99 -10.10 17.60 3.72
N TRP A 100 -9.30 17.11 2.78
CA TRP A 100 -9.57 15.83 2.15
C TRP A 100 -9.36 14.67 3.12
N LYS A 101 -10.32 13.75 3.09
CA LYS A 101 -10.29 12.45 3.76
C LYS A 101 -10.83 11.41 2.78
N PRO A 102 -10.30 10.18 2.79
CA PRO A 102 -10.81 9.11 1.96
C PRO A 102 -12.30 8.91 2.20
N SER A 103 -13.07 8.78 1.12
CA SER A 103 -14.51 8.61 1.16
C SER A 103 -14.97 7.49 0.22
N GLY A 104 -16.28 7.33 0.04
CA GLY A 104 -16.84 6.36 -0.90
C GLY A 104 -16.24 4.95 -0.74
N TRP A 105 -15.76 4.39 -1.85
CA TRP A 105 -15.18 3.05 -1.87
C TRP A 105 -13.88 2.96 -1.06
N LEU A 106 -13.01 3.98 -1.14
CA LEU A 106 -11.71 3.95 -0.46
C LEU A 106 -11.91 4.06 1.05
N GLY A 107 -12.79 4.95 1.48
CA GLY A 107 -13.20 5.13 2.86
C GLY A 107 -13.74 3.86 3.49
N LEU A 108 -14.51 3.05 2.74
CA LEU A 108 -14.99 1.74 3.20
C LEU A 108 -13.85 0.73 3.37
N ILE A 109 -12.89 0.68 2.44
CA ILE A 109 -11.75 -0.25 2.51
C ILE A 109 -10.84 0.09 3.70
N ILE A 110 -10.59 1.37 3.94
CA ILE A 110 -9.66 1.84 4.97
C ILE A 110 -10.33 2.11 6.33
N ALA A 111 -11.64 1.91 6.44
CA ALA A 111 -12.38 2.12 7.67
C ALA A 111 -11.77 1.32 8.83
N GLY A 112 -11.47 2.00 9.94
CA GLY A 112 -10.85 1.40 11.12
C GLY A 112 -9.33 1.23 11.04
N LEU A 113 -8.69 1.52 9.91
CA LEU A 113 -7.23 1.50 9.79
C LEU A 113 -6.61 2.82 10.26
N THR A 114 -5.57 2.73 11.09
CA THR A 114 -4.66 3.87 11.31
C THR A 114 -3.76 4.06 10.10
N TYR A 115 -3.57 5.29 9.64
CA TYR A 115 -2.66 5.57 8.51
C TYR A 115 -1.30 6.11 8.96
N ILE A 116 -0.28 5.90 8.14
CA ILE A 116 1.02 6.58 8.24
C ILE A 116 0.91 7.92 7.50
N ASN A 117 1.36 9.02 8.09
CA ASN A 117 1.16 10.35 7.53
C ASN A 117 2.37 10.85 6.72
N PHE A 118 2.25 10.83 5.39
CA PHE A 118 3.23 11.32 4.41
C PHE A 118 2.84 12.69 3.83
N ARG A 119 2.02 13.49 4.53
CA ARG A 119 1.65 14.84 4.04
C ARG A 119 2.79 15.87 4.07
N ASP A 120 3.78 15.65 4.93
CA ASP A 120 5.04 16.40 4.87
C ASP A 120 5.98 15.66 3.92
N ASP A 121 6.18 16.27 2.75
CA ASP A 121 6.94 15.74 1.63
C ASP A 121 8.44 16.03 1.69
N SER A 122 8.93 16.58 2.82
CA SER A 122 10.38 16.68 3.03
C SER A 122 11.03 15.30 3.09
N ASP A 123 12.19 15.15 2.44
CA ASP A 123 12.94 13.89 2.39
C ASP A 123 13.18 13.27 3.78
N SER A 124 13.46 14.09 4.79
CA SER A 124 13.68 13.65 6.17
C SER A 124 12.41 13.06 6.78
N ASN A 125 11.25 13.71 6.61
CA ASN A 125 9.99 13.17 7.08
C ASN A 125 9.59 11.90 6.30
N ILE A 126 9.78 11.88 4.98
CA ILE A 126 9.46 10.69 4.17
C ILE A 126 10.29 9.49 4.65
N ARG A 127 11.60 9.65 4.89
CA ARG A 127 12.45 8.58 5.42
C ARG A 127 12.02 8.12 6.81
N LEU A 128 11.67 9.06 7.69
CA LEU A 128 11.16 8.74 9.03
C LEU A 128 9.87 7.91 8.96
N ARG A 129 8.92 8.32 8.10
CA ARG A 129 7.65 7.62 7.89
C ARG A 129 7.82 6.29 7.15
N ALA A 130 8.81 6.18 6.28
CA ALA A 130 9.19 4.91 5.67
C ALA A 130 9.71 3.90 6.74
N GLY A 131 10.45 4.38 7.75
CA GLY A 131 10.81 3.56 8.92
C GLY A 131 9.58 3.01 9.65
N GLU A 132 8.59 3.86 9.91
CA GLU A 132 7.31 3.42 10.50
C GLU A 132 6.59 2.40 9.60
N LEU A 133 6.64 2.58 8.27
CA LEU A 133 6.08 1.62 7.32
C LEU A 133 6.80 0.27 7.38
N ILE A 134 8.12 0.28 7.46
CA ILE A 134 8.96 -0.91 7.63
C ILE A 134 8.56 -1.67 8.90
N ASP A 135 8.39 -0.95 10.01
CA ASP A 135 7.96 -1.54 11.29
C ASP A 135 6.58 -2.19 11.16
N ARG A 136 5.62 -1.51 10.50
CA ARG A 136 4.30 -2.10 10.26
C ARG A 136 4.38 -3.33 9.36
N ILE A 137 5.19 -3.31 8.30
CA ILE A 137 5.41 -4.47 7.41
C ILE A 137 5.96 -5.66 8.19
N LYS A 138 6.99 -5.44 9.02
CA LYS A 138 7.65 -6.49 9.82
C LYS A 138 6.75 -7.03 10.94
N ASN A 139 5.99 -6.16 11.61
CA ASN A 139 5.09 -6.52 12.72
C ASN A 139 3.72 -6.97 12.20
N GLN A 140 3.66 -8.09 11.48
CA GLN A 140 2.39 -8.72 11.15
C GLN A 140 1.70 -9.19 12.45
N PRO A 141 0.40 -8.92 12.67
CA PRO A 141 -0.35 -9.71 13.63
C PRO A 141 -0.32 -11.16 13.14
N SER A 142 0.16 -12.07 13.98
CA SER A 142 0.14 -13.50 13.67
C SER A 142 -1.29 -13.93 13.39
N THR A 143 -1.57 -14.36 12.17
CA THR A 143 -2.82 -15.06 11.85
C THR A 143 -2.78 -16.42 12.53
N SER A 144 -3.23 -16.47 13.79
CA SER A 144 -3.60 -17.70 14.48
C SER A 144 -5.02 -17.56 14.98
N ALA A 145 -5.97 -17.83 14.09
CA ALA A 145 -7.32 -18.24 14.44
C ALA A 145 -7.93 -18.96 13.22
N THR A 146 -7.69 -20.26 13.13
CA THR A 146 -8.58 -21.16 12.40
C THR A 146 -9.95 -21.04 13.06
N LYS A 147 -10.88 -20.31 12.45
CA LYS A 147 -12.30 -20.52 12.73
C LYS A 147 -12.64 -21.87 12.12
N SER A 148 -12.56 -22.93 12.94
CA SER A 148 -13.34 -24.13 12.67
C SER A 148 -14.81 -23.72 12.68
N LEU A 149 -15.51 -23.98 11.57
CA LEU A 149 -16.96 -23.98 11.58
C LEU A 149 -17.43 -25.07 12.58
N PRO A 150 -18.48 -24.83 13.38
CA PRO A 150 -19.17 -25.93 14.03
C PRO A 150 -19.74 -26.84 12.93
N GLN A 151 -19.33 -28.10 12.93
CA GLN A 151 -19.96 -29.12 12.10
C GLN A 151 -21.35 -29.47 12.68
N PRO A 152 -22.34 -29.76 11.83
CA PRO A 152 -23.68 -30.13 12.25
C PRO A 152 -23.73 -31.44 13.04
#